data_AF-A0A815JR28-F1
#
_entry.id   AF-A0A815JR28-F1
#
_cell.length_a   1.000
_cell.length_b   1.000
_cell.length_c   1.000
_cell.angle_alpha   90.00
_cell.angle_beta   90.00
_cell.angle_gamma   90.00
#
_symmetry.space_group_name_H-M   'P 1'
#
loop_
_entity.id
_entity.type
_entity.pdbx_description
1 polymer ?
#
loop_
_entity_poly.entity_id
_entity_poly.type
_entity_poly.pdbx_seq_one_letter_code
_entity_poly.pdbx_strand_id
1 'polypeptide(L)'
;IDVTLSGVCVRLSAGYRLRLAVSTAYWPFVWPSPQSATVTIHLNRSSPSVLILPRLAHKCSSKPDFDLPEIAPGLKVITIRDDSISSIRTFDEINEISTLKITKDNGCILYPDGHLFDETSDSVYEINEYGPQTARVQIQRNAKTIPYRTICRS
;
A
#
# COMPACT_ATOMS: atom_id res chain seq x y z
N ILE A 1 22.11 14.25 -0.24
CA ILE A 1 21.14 13.40 0.49
C ILE A 1 21.16 12.06 -0.20
N ASP A 2 21.32 11.00 0.58
CA ASP A 2 21.25 9.63 0.08
C ASP A 2 19.94 9.00 0.55
N VAL A 3 19.20 8.41 -0.39
CA VAL A 3 17.93 7.71 -0.13
C VAL A 3 18.11 6.26 -0.52
N THR A 4 18.02 5.36 0.45
CA THR A 4 18.13 3.92 0.18
C THR A 4 16.80 3.40 -0.35
N LEU A 5 16.83 2.76 -1.51
CA LEU A 5 15.65 2.13 -2.13
C LEU A 5 15.54 0.66 -1.71
N SER A 6 14.32 0.12 -1.78
CA SER A 6 14.07 -1.31 -1.57
C SER A 6 14.85 -2.16 -2.58
N GLY A 7 15.33 -3.33 -2.12
CA GLY A 7 16.05 -4.28 -2.97
C GLY A 7 15.20 -4.77 -4.14
N VAL A 8 15.85 -5.00 -5.28
CA VAL A 8 15.21 -5.51 -6.50
C VAL A 8 16.11 -6.54 -7.20
N CYS A 9 15.50 -7.57 -7.78
CA CYS A 9 16.16 -8.51 -8.67
C CYS A 9 15.40 -8.53 -10.00
N VAL A 10 15.95 -7.87 -11.01
CA VAL A 10 15.31 -7.75 -12.33
C VAL A 10 16.34 -7.83 -13.44
N ARG A 11 15.99 -8.54 -14.52
CA ARG A 11 16.73 -8.51 -15.79
C ARG A 11 15.99 -7.60 -16.76
N LEU A 12 16.62 -6.49 -17.16
CA LEU A 12 16.08 -5.58 -18.17
C LEU A 12 16.41 -6.13 -19.57
N SER A 13 15.40 -6.63 -20.27
CA SER A 13 15.52 -7.08 -21.66
C SER A 13 15.63 -5.90 -22.63
N ALA A 14 16.13 -6.17 -23.84
CA ALA A 14 16.15 -5.17 -24.91
C ALA A 14 14.73 -4.63 -25.18
N GLY A 15 14.62 -3.31 -25.43
CA GLY A 15 13.35 -2.62 -25.64
C GLY A 15 12.68 -2.08 -24.36
N TYR A 16 13.06 -2.57 -23.17
CA TYR A 16 12.55 -2.04 -21.90
C TYR A 16 13.32 -0.79 -21.46
N ARG A 17 12.65 0.10 -20.72
CA ARG A 17 13.24 1.33 -20.17
C ARG A 17 13.00 1.43 -18.68
N LEU A 18 13.99 1.96 -17.96
CA LEU A 18 13.83 2.35 -16.57
C LEU A 18 13.19 3.74 -16.50
N ARG A 19 12.22 3.90 -15.60
CA ARG A 19 11.61 5.18 -15.26
C ARG A 19 11.85 5.45 -13.78
N LEU A 20 12.36 6.63 -13.49
CA LEU A 20 12.42 7.18 -12.13
C LEU A 20 11.29 8.21 -11.98
N ALA A 21 10.50 8.07 -10.93
CA ALA A 21 9.52 9.08 -10.52
C ALA A 21 9.90 9.56 -9.13
N VAL A 22 9.92 10.88 -8.94
CA VAL A 22 10.22 11.52 -7.66
C VAL A 22 9.01 12.34 -7.26
N SER A 23 8.56 12.19 -6.02
CA SER A 23 7.45 12.95 -5.44
C SER A 23 7.85 13.43 -4.05
N THR A 24 7.34 14.59 -3.66
CA THR A 24 7.52 15.17 -2.31
C THR A 24 6.42 14.74 -1.34
N ALA A 25 5.36 14.11 -1.84
CA ALA A 25 4.26 13.60 -1.04
C ALA A 25 3.87 12.19 -1.50
N TYR A 26 3.48 11.35 -0.54
CA TYR A 26 2.93 10.02 -0.79
C TYR A 26 1.59 9.84 -0.06
N TRP A 27 0.75 10.86 -0.16
CA TRP A 27 -0.62 10.84 0.37
C TRP A 27 -1.49 9.80 -0.36
N PRO A 28 -2.30 9.00 0.35
CA PRO A 28 -2.61 9.03 1.78
C PRO A 28 -1.81 8.04 2.64
N PHE A 29 -0.81 7.36 2.06
CA PHE A 29 -0.04 6.34 2.76
C PHE A 29 0.98 6.93 3.74
N VAL A 30 1.49 8.13 3.44
CA VAL A 30 2.37 8.90 4.31
C VAL A 30 1.75 10.26 4.56
N TRP A 31 1.65 10.63 5.84
CA TRP A 31 1.16 11.95 6.23
C TRP A 31 2.09 13.03 5.68
N PRO A 32 1.58 14.10 5.06
CA PRO A 32 2.41 15.14 4.48
C PRO A 32 3.08 15.97 5.59
N SER A 33 4.26 16.52 5.28
CA SER A 33 4.86 17.57 6.09
C SER A 33 3.93 18.79 6.09
N PRO A 34 3.73 19.50 7.23
CA PRO A 34 2.91 20.71 7.27
C PRO A 34 3.52 21.88 6.48
N GLN A 35 4.81 21.79 6.12
CA GLN A 35 5.50 22.78 5.30
C GLN A 35 5.79 22.20 3.91
N SER A 36 5.40 22.95 2.88
CA SER A 36 5.74 22.65 1.49
C SER A 36 7.24 22.77 1.26
N ALA A 37 7.86 21.72 0.75
CA ALA A 37 9.27 21.69 0.42
C ALA A 37 9.48 21.83 -1.09
N THR A 38 10.46 22.64 -1.49
CA THR A 38 10.96 22.66 -2.87
C THR A 38 12.07 21.62 -3.01
N VAL A 39 11.92 20.69 -3.94
CA VAL A 39 12.96 19.72 -4.29
C VAL A 39 13.54 20.06 -5.65
N THR A 40 14.86 20.18 -5.72
CA THR A 40 15.60 20.40 -6.96
C THR A 40 16.42 19.17 -7.30
N ILE A 41 16.26 18.67 -8.53
CA ILE A 41 17.08 17.58 -9.07
C ILE A 41 18.24 18.21 -9.85
N HIS A 42 19.47 17.99 -9.40
CA HIS A 42 20.64 18.56 -10.04
C HIS A 42 21.10 17.67 -11.20
N LEU A 43 21.15 18.23 -12.41
CA LEU A 43 21.63 17.51 -13.61
C LEU A 43 22.97 18.06 -14.13
N ASN A 44 23.56 19.01 -13.42
CA ASN A 44 24.86 19.59 -13.80
C ASN A 44 25.99 18.57 -13.62
N ARG A 45 27.10 18.76 -14.35
CA ARG A 45 28.24 17.83 -14.32
C ARG A 45 29.05 17.86 -13.02
N SER A 46 29.02 18.97 -12.29
CA SER A 46 29.86 19.15 -11.09
C SER A 46 29.30 18.43 -9.87
N SER A 47 27.98 18.30 -9.76
CA SER A 47 27.31 17.60 -8.65
C SER A 47 25.92 17.07 -9.08
N PRO A 48 25.87 16.02 -9.93
CA PRO A 48 24.61 15.47 -10.39
C PRO A 48 23.91 14.62 -9.31
N SER A 49 22.59 14.68 -9.28
CA SER A 49 21.74 13.67 -8.63
C SER A 49 21.79 12.39 -9.47
N VAL A 50 22.10 11.26 -8.84
CA VAL A 50 22.31 9.98 -9.53
C VAL A 50 21.47 8.85 -8.93
N LEU A 51 20.99 7.95 -9.79
CA LEU A 51 20.40 6.68 -9.39
C LEU A 51 21.47 5.59 -9.50
N ILE A 52 21.92 5.06 -8.37
CA ILE A 52 22.90 3.99 -8.31
C ILE A 52 22.16 2.66 -8.34
N LEU A 53 22.34 1.88 -9.40
CA LEU A 53 21.73 0.55 -9.55
C LEU A 53 22.74 -0.54 -9.17
N PRO A 54 22.37 -1.48 -8.29
CA PRO A 54 23.22 -2.63 -8.00
C PRO A 54 23.24 -3.56 -9.23
N ARG A 55 24.31 -3.48 -10.03
CA ARG A 55 24.50 -4.36 -11.18
C ARG A 55 25.20 -5.63 -10.71
N LEU A 56 24.57 -6.77 -10.94
CA LEU A 56 25.21 -8.06 -10.71
C LEU A 56 26.37 -8.24 -11.71
N ALA A 57 27.61 -8.13 -11.23
CA ALA A 57 28.82 -8.15 -12.06
C ALA A 57 29.14 -9.55 -12.62
N HIS A 58 28.61 -10.60 -11.99
CA HIS A 58 28.85 -11.98 -12.36
C HIS A 58 27.56 -12.61 -12.90
N LYS A 59 27.66 -13.37 -14.01
CA LYS A 59 26.67 -14.43 -14.25
C LYS A 59 26.74 -15.32 -13.02
N CYS A 60 25.67 -15.37 -12.24
CA CYS A 60 25.58 -16.28 -11.11
C CYS A 60 26.00 -17.67 -11.60
N SER A 61 27.04 -18.23 -10.97
CA SER A 61 27.34 -19.66 -11.05
C SER A 61 26.04 -20.42 -10.77
N SER A 62 25.80 -21.49 -11.53
CA SER A 62 24.68 -22.47 -11.42
C SER A 62 23.56 -22.11 -10.44
N LYS A 63 22.31 -22.02 -10.94
CA LYS A 63 21.10 -21.83 -10.13
C LYS A 63 21.23 -22.61 -8.80
N PRO A 64 21.13 -21.94 -7.63
CA PRO A 64 21.16 -22.65 -6.36
C PRO A 64 20.09 -23.74 -6.37
N ASP A 65 20.49 -24.93 -5.97
CA ASP A 65 19.59 -26.07 -5.86
C ASP A 65 18.82 -25.93 -4.54
N PHE A 66 17.69 -25.24 -4.63
CA PHE A 66 16.75 -25.14 -3.52
C PHE A 66 15.85 -26.36 -3.51
N ASP A 67 15.59 -26.90 -2.32
CA ASP A 67 14.52 -27.86 -2.12
C ASP A 67 13.17 -27.27 -2.56
N LEU A 68 12.18 -28.15 -2.75
CA LEU A 68 10.82 -27.72 -3.01
C LEU A 68 10.34 -26.80 -1.87
N PRO A 69 9.60 -25.72 -2.19
CA PRO A 69 9.11 -24.80 -1.17
C PRO A 69 8.21 -25.54 -0.18
N GLU A 70 8.55 -25.48 1.10
CA GLU A 70 7.69 -25.95 2.17
C GLU A 70 6.70 -24.85 2.56
N ILE A 71 5.41 -25.18 2.59
CA ILE A 71 4.34 -24.26 2.99
C ILE A 71 3.53 -24.95 4.08
N ALA A 72 3.38 -24.29 5.23
CA ALA A 72 2.48 -24.75 6.28
C ALA A 72 1.03 -24.81 5.75
N PRO A 73 0.23 -25.82 6.12
CA PRO A 73 -1.18 -25.86 5.76
C PRO A 73 -1.87 -24.55 6.18
N GLY A 74 -2.62 -23.95 5.25
CA GLY A 74 -3.40 -22.74 5.55
C GLY A 74 -4.40 -22.99 6.68
N LEU A 75 -4.68 -21.94 7.47
CA LEU A 75 -5.71 -22.00 8.50
C LEU A 75 -7.07 -22.32 7.85
N LYS A 76 -7.70 -23.41 8.26
CA LYS A 76 -8.99 -23.85 7.72
C LYS A 76 -10.11 -22.98 8.26
N VAL A 77 -10.39 -21.87 7.59
CA VAL A 77 -11.52 -20.99 7.91
C VAL A 77 -12.71 -21.26 6.97
N ILE A 78 -13.91 -20.93 7.42
CA ILE A 78 -15.12 -20.96 6.57
C ILE A 78 -15.51 -19.51 6.26
N THR A 79 -15.56 -19.15 4.99
CA THR A 79 -16.09 -17.87 4.53
C THR A 79 -17.62 -17.91 4.59
N ILE A 80 -18.20 -17.11 5.46
CA ILE A 80 -19.66 -16.93 5.60
C ILE A 80 -20.15 -15.87 4.60
N ARG A 81 -19.33 -14.86 4.34
CA ARG A 81 -19.60 -13.75 3.42
C ARG A 81 -18.30 -13.26 2.82
N ASP A 82 -18.27 -13.05 1.50
CA ASP A 82 -17.07 -12.60 0.79
C ASP A 82 -16.69 -11.16 1.18
N ASP A 83 -15.41 -10.86 1.03
CA ASP A 83 -14.89 -9.50 1.19
C ASP A 83 -15.20 -8.65 -0.04
N SER A 84 -15.23 -7.33 0.16
CA SER A 84 -15.34 -6.38 -0.93
C SER A 84 -14.60 -5.08 -0.60
N ILE A 85 -14.09 -4.42 -1.63
CA ILE A 85 -13.44 -3.13 -1.49
C ILE A 85 -13.83 -2.23 -2.65
N SER A 86 -14.17 -0.99 -2.33
CA SER A 86 -14.35 0.07 -3.32
C SER A 86 -13.52 1.27 -2.91
N SER A 87 -12.96 1.95 -3.91
CA SER A 87 -12.12 3.12 -3.73
C SER A 87 -12.48 4.14 -4.81
N ILE A 88 -12.87 5.33 -4.39
CA ILE A 88 -13.25 6.43 -5.26
C ILE A 88 -12.35 7.62 -4.93
N ARG A 89 -11.70 8.17 -5.94
CA ARG A 89 -10.94 9.41 -5.83
C ARG A 89 -11.67 10.52 -6.58
N THR A 90 -11.86 11.63 -5.91
CA THR A 90 -12.47 12.85 -6.46
C THR A 90 -11.52 14.02 -6.28
N PHE A 91 -11.63 14.99 -7.17
CA PHE A 91 -10.88 16.23 -7.12
C PHE A 91 -11.84 17.40 -7.32
N ASP A 92 -11.90 18.30 -6.35
CA ASP A 92 -12.60 19.58 -6.46
C ASP A 92 -11.62 20.62 -7.00
N GLU A 93 -11.78 20.98 -8.28
CA GLU A 93 -10.91 21.93 -8.98
C GLU A 93 -11.03 23.37 -8.47
N ILE A 94 -12.15 23.75 -7.84
CA ILE A 94 -12.36 25.12 -7.37
C ILE A 94 -11.63 25.31 -6.03
N ASN A 95 -11.77 24.34 -5.13
CA ASN A 95 -11.17 24.39 -3.80
C ASN A 95 -9.80 23.70 -3.73
N GLU A 96 -9.35 23.06 -4.81
CA GLU A 96 -8.10 22.31 -4.93
C GLU A 96 -8.01 21.18 -3.89
N ILE A 97 -9.14 20.51 -3.63
CA ILE A 97 -9.28 19.45 -2.62
C ILE A 97 -9.28 18.09 -3.30
N SER A 98 -8.34 17.24 -2.90
CA SER A 98 -8.31 15.82 -3.27
C SER A 98 -8.93 14.98 -2.17
N THR A 99 -9.96 14.20 -2.51
CA THR A 99 -10.63 13.28 -1.59
C THR A 99 -10.49 11.85 -2.07
N LEU A 100 -10.09 10.94 -1.19
CA LEU A 100 -10.12 9.50 -1.41
C LEU A 100 -11.09 8.86 -0.41
N LYS A 101 -12.16 8.25 -0.92
CA LYS A 101 -13.08 7.45 -0.13
C LYS A 101 -12.83 5.97 -0.38
N ILE A 102 -12.61 5.20 0.68
CA ILE A 102 -12.46 3.75 0.64
C ILE A 102 -13.56 3.14 1.51
N THR A 103 -14.41 2.32 0.91
CA THR A 103 -15.36 1.47 1.63
C THR A 103 -14.86 0.05 1.52
N LYS A 104 -14.54 -0.55 2.66
CA LYS A 104 -13.99 -1.90 2.76
C LYS A 104 -14.89 -2.75 3.64
N ASP A 105 -15.16 -3.94 3.16
CA ASP A 105 -15.84 -4.98 3.88
C ASP A 105 -14.92 -6.20 3.87
N ASN A 106 -14.43 -6.63 5.04
CA ASN A 106 -13.54 -7.78 5.14
C ASN A 106 -14.30 -9.12 5.07
N GLY A 107 -15.60 -9.08 4.78
CA GLY A 107 -16.47 -10.24 4.78
C GLY A 107 -16.73 -10.74 6.20
N CYS A 108 -17.15 -12.00 6.29
CA CYS A 108 -17.38 -12.68 7.56
C CYS A 108 -16.73 -14.06 7.52
N ILE A 109 -15.86 -14.33 8.49
CA ILE A 109 -15.03 -15.53 8.53
C ILE A 109 -15.29 -16.27 9.84
N LEU A 110 -15.53 -17.58 9.76
CA LEU A 110 -15.61 -18.49 10.90
C LEU A 110 -14.28 -19.22 11.09
N TYR A 111 -13.69 -19.04 12.26
CA TYR A 111 -12.46 -19.70 12.67
C TYR A 111 -12.73 -21.12 13.23
N PRO A 112 -11.72 -22.02 13.23
CA PRO A 112 -11.84 -23.38 13.78
C PRO A 112 -12.27 -23.45 15.24
N ASP A 113 -11.98 -22.42 16.03
CA ASP A 113 -12.36 -22.30 17.45
C ASP A 113 -13.83 -21.89 17.65
N GLY A 114 -14.56 -21.66 16.55
CA GLY A 114 -15.96 -21.26 16.56
C GLY A 114 -16.18 -19.76 16.70
N HIS A 115 -15.15 -18.92 16.59
CA HIS A 115 -15.32 -17.47 16.55
C HIS A 115 -15.62 -16.96 15.15
N LEU A 116 -16.61 -16.08 15.03
CA LEU A 116 -16.84 -15.28 13.83
C LEU A 116 -16.09 -13.97 13.93
N PHE A 117 -15.54 -13.53 12.80
CA PHE A 117 -14.97 -12.21 12.62
C PHE A 117 -15.65 -11.55 11.42
N ASP A 118 -16.30 -10.40 11.66
CA ASP A 118 -16.94 -9.56 10.65
C ASP A 118 -16.48 -8.13 10.86
N GLU A 119 -15.99 -7.51 9.79
CA GLU A 119 -15.49 -6.14 9.86
C GLU A 119 -15.83 -5.35 8.60
N THR A 120 -16.42 -4.17 8.80
CA THR A 120 -16.55 -3.15 7.76
C THR A 120 -15.85 -1.87 8.18
N SER A 121 -15.37 -1.11 7.20
CA SER A 121 -14.76 0.18 7.42
C SER A 121 -15.02 1.14 6.26
N ASP A 122 -15.39 2.37 6.60
CA ASP A 122 -15.44 3.50 5.68
C ASP A 122 -14.35 4.49 6.07
N SER A 123 -13.47 4.81 5.11
CA SER A 123 -12.36 5.75 5.30
C SER A 123 -12.46 6.88 4.29
N VAL A 124 -12.32 8.11 4.76
CA VAL A 124 -12.26 9.32 3.93
C VAL A 124 -10.96 10.05 4.24
N TYR A 125 -10.12 10.19 3.22
CA TYR A 125 -8.87 10.94 3.27
C TYR A 125 -9.04 12.19 2.44
N GLU A 126 -8.67 13.34 2.98
CA GLU A 126 -8.79 14.62 2.30
C GLU A 126 -7.56 15.49 2.51
N ILE A 127 -7.16 16.20 1.47
CA ILE A 127 -6.06 17.17 1.51
C ILE A 127 -6.28 18.26 0.46
N ASN A 128 -5.92 19.50 0.77
CA ASN A 128 -5.73 20.55 -0.23
C ASN A 128 -4.35 20.43 -0.88
N GLU A 129 -4.28 20.40 -2.20
CA GLU A 129 -3.04 20.21 -2.99
C GLU A 129 -1.92 21.19 -2.58
N TYR A 130 -2.28 22.44 -2.27
CA TYR A 130 -1.33 23.50 -1.94
C TYR A 130 -1.21 23.76 -0.44
N GLY A 131 -2.04 23.11 0.37
CA GLY A 131 -2.10 23.28 1.81
C GLY A 131 -1.94 21.95 2.54
N PRO A 132 -0.74 21.37 2.64
CA PRO A 132 -0.55 20.05 3.24
C PRO A 132 -0.98 19.97 4.72
N GLN A 133 -0.99 21.08 5.43
CA GLN A 133 -1.52 21.20 6.79
C GLN A 133 -3.03 20.91 6.91
N THR A 134 -3.76 20.90 5.80
CA THR A 134 -5.20 20.57 5.74
C THR A 134 -5.47 19.07 5.70
N ALA A 135 -4.42 18.25 5.56
CA ALA A 135 -4.54 16.80 5.52
C ALA A 135 -5.37 16.29 6.70
N ARG A 136 -6.37 15.47 6.40
CA ARG A 136 -7.25 14.87 7.40
C ARG A 136 -7.72 13.50 6.95
N VAL A 137 -8.01 12.66 7.95
CA VAL A 137 -8.57 11.33 7.74
C VAL A 137 -9.71 11.11 8.72
N GLN A 138 -10.80 10.53 8.24
CA GLN A 138 -11.90 10.02 9.05
C GLN A 138 -12.07 8.55 8.73
N ILE A 139 -12.07 7.71 9.76
CA ILE A 139 -12.26 6.27 9.64
C ILE A 139 -13.38 5.86 10.57
N GLN A 140 -14.44 5.30 10.01
CA GLN A 140 -15.48 4.60 10.76
C GLN A 140 -15.28 3.10 10.54
N ARG A 141 -15.10 2.36 11.64
CA ARG A 141 -14.87 0.92 11.61
C ARG A 141 -15.89 0.22 12.51
N ASN A 142 -16.57 -0.78 11.96
CA ASN A 142 -17.46 -1.65 12.70
C ASN A 142 -16.85 -3.04 12.66
N ALA A 143 -16.39 -3.54 13.81
CA ALA A 143 -15.84 -4.89 13.93
C ALA A 143 -16.65 -5.68 14.97
N LYS A 144 -16.92 -6.93 14.67
CA LYS A 144 -17.58 -7.87 15.57
C LYS A 144 -16.79 -9.15 15.64
N THR A 145 -16.51 -9.59 16.86
CA THR A 145 -15.98 -10.93 17.14
C THR A 145 -16.93 -11.61 18.09
N ILE A 146 -17.61 -12.65 17.63
CA ILE A 146 -18.70 -13.29 18.38
C ILE A 146 -18.52 -14.81 18.31
N PRO A 147 -18.69 -15.55 19.42
CA PRO A 147 -18.78 -17.00 19.34
C PRO A 147 -20.00 -17.42 18.49
N TYR A 148 -19.77 -18.24 17.46
CA TYR A 148 -20.79 -18.70 16.50
C TYR A 148 -22.03 -19.32 17.18
N ARG A 149 -21.82 -20.01 18.30
CA ARG A 149 -22.89 -20.68 19.08
C ARG A 149 -23.97 -19.72 19.60
N THR A 150 -23.70 -18.41 19.64
CA THR A 150 -24.67 -17.40 20.09
C THR A 150 -25.66 -17.00 18.99
N ILE A 151 -25.35 -17.27 17.70
CA ILE A 151 -26.17 -16.81 16.57
C ILE A 151 -27.27 -17.82 16.20
N CYS A 152 -27.11 -19.11 16.50
CA CYS A 152 -28.12 -20.15 16.22
C CYS A 152 -29.23 -20.27 17.28
N ARG A 153 -29.39 -19.29 18.18
CA ARG A 153 -30.48 -19.22 19.17
C ARG A 153 -31.30 -17.95 18.99
N SER A 154 -32.02 -17.84 17.88
CA SER A 154 -33.13 -16.90 17.69
C SER A 154 -34.15 -17.51 16.74
#